data_AF-A0A383BUI8-F1
#
_entry.id   AF-A0A383BUI8-F1
#
_cell.length_a   1.000
_cell.length_b   1.000
_cell.length_c   1.000
_cell.angle_alpha   90.00
_cell.angle_beta   90.00
_cell.angle_gamma   90.00
#
_symmetry.space_group_name_H-M   'P 1'
#
loop_
_entity.id
_entity.type
_entity.pdbx_description
1 polymer ?
#
loop_
_entity_poly.entity_id
_entity_poly.type
_entity_poly.pdbx_seq_one_letter_code
_entity_poly.pdbx_strand_id
1 'polypeptide(L)'
;VSDKKKQKELFGMRNYWFIGVYSKEKEVQEIHLKDLYKLNVEKITINFTAALQLQRHVKDMDQIQSQTSEQFIKKLATKVLEKWKPFSKKKTKEYEQYVAGLE
;
A
#
# COMPACT_ATOMS: atom_id res chain seq x y z
N VAL A 1 11.83 27.16 8.64
CA VAL A 1 10.68 26.45 9.26
C VAL A 1 10.82 24.97 8.91
N SER A 2 11.12 24.16 9.93
CA SER A 2 11.68 22.80 9.85
C SER A 2 10.80 21.82 9.05
N ASP A 3 11.42 21.00 8.19
CA ASP A 3 10.78 19.89 7.44
C ASP A 3 9.92 18.97 8.31
N LYS A 4 10.23 18.86 9.61
CA LYS A 4 9.42 18.10 10.57
C LYS A 4 8.00 18.67 10.70
N LYS A 5 7.81 19.98 10.60
CA LYS A 5 6.50 20.63 10.72
C LYS A 5 5.62 20.32 9.50
N LYS A 6 6.20 20.36 8.29
CA LYS A 6 5.52 19.97 7.04
C LYS A 6 5.19 18.48 7.00
N GLN A 7 6.09 17.59 7.45
CA GLN A 7 5.79 16.16 7.55
C GLN A 7 4.64 15.89 8.52
N LYS A 8 4.60 16.60 9.66
CA LYS A 8 3.51 16.48 10.63
C LYS A 8 2.18 16.96 10.06
N GLU A 9 2.16 18.01 9.26
CA GLU A 9 0.94 18.48 8.57
C GLU A 9 0.48 17.53 7.46
N LEU A 10 1.39 16.94 6.68
CA LEU A 10 1.05 16.02 5.59
C LEU A 10 0.37 14.72 6.07
N PHE A 11 0.78 14.23 7.26
CA PHE A 11 0.28 12.99 7.84
C PHE A 11 -0.66 13.19 9.03
N GLY A 12 -0.89 14.43 9.45
CA GLY A 12 -1.41 14.76 10.77
C GLY A 12 -2.91 14.82 10.95
N MET A 13 -3.75 14.73 9.91
CA MET A 13 -5.17 15.08 10.08
C MET A 13 -6.20 14.25 9.31
N ARG A 14 -5.82 13.17 8.63
CA ARG A 14 -6.77 12.39 7.82
C ARG A 14 -6.78 10.93 8.22
N ASN A 15 -7.92 10.46 8.69
CA ASN A 15 -8.19 9.05 8.95
C ASN A 15 -8.72 8.41 7.67
N TYR A 16 -8.01 7.39 7.15
CA TYR A 16 -8.46 6.65 5.98
C TYR A 16 -8.97 5.28 6.42
N TRP A 17 -10.17 4.94 5.97
CA TRP A 17 -10.85 3.70 6.29
C TRP A 17 -11.21 2.96 5.01
N PHE A 18 -11.05 1.64 5.04
CA PHE A 18 -11.61 0.73 4.07
C PHE A 18 -12.90 0.14 4.62
N ILE A 19 -13.93 0.13 3.76
CA ILE A 19 -15.20 -0.50 4.02
C ILE A 19 -15.36 -1.61 2.98
N GLY A 20 -15.32 -2.86 3.43
CA GLY A 20 -15.56 -4.03 2.58
C GLY A 20 -16.96 -4.55 2.81
N VAL A 21 -17.82 -4.45 1.81
CA VAL A 21 -19.18 -5.03 1.83
C VAL A 21 -19.16 -6.30 0.99
N TYR A 22 -19.45 -7.43 1.62
CA TYR A 22 -19.47 -8.73 0.97
C TYR A 22 -20.92 -9.20 0.90
N SER A 23 -21.44 -9.31 -0.31
CA SER A 23 -22.79 -9.77 -0.59
C SER A 23 -22.76 -11.10 -1.32
N LYS A 24 -23.79 -11.90 -1.10
CA LYS A 24 -24.14 -13.05 -1.93
C LYS A 24 -25.53 -12.79 -2.48
N GLU A 25 -25.66 -12.86 -3.80
CA GLU A 25 -26.88 -12.44 -4.50
C GLU A 25 -27.25 -10.99 -4.18
N LYS A 26 -28.40 -10.76 -3.53
CA LYS A 26 -28.91 -9.42 -3.17
C LYS A 26 -28.83 -9.13 -1.67
N GLU A 27 -28.20 -10.01 -0.89
CA GLU A 27 -28.12 -9.87 0.55
C GLU A 27 -26.68 -9.59 1.00
N VAL A 28 -26.53 -8.57 1.84
CA VAL A 28 -25.25 -8.28 2.51
C VAL A 28 -25.01 -9.35 3.56
N GLN A 29 -23.91 -10.08 3.41
CA GLN A 29 -23.51 -11.14 4.32
C GLN A 29 -22.59 -10.61 5.41
N GLU A 30 -21.60 -9.80 5.01
CA GLU A 30 -20.58 -9.31 5.92
C GLU A 30 -20.17 -7.87 5.58
N ILE A 31 -19.88 -7.08 6.62
CA ILE A 31 -19.29 -5.75 6.51
C ILE A 31 -18.01 -5.73 7.33
N HIS A 32 -16.91 -5.35 6.69
CA HIS A 32 -15.59 -5.25 7.32
C HIS A 32 -15.10 -3.81 7.28
N LEU A 33 -14.70 -3.30 8.44
CA LEU A 33 -14.12 -1.96 8.58
C LEU A 33 -12.66 -2.08 8.97
N LYS A 34 -11.77 -1.40 8.24
CA LYS A 34 -10.33 -1.43 8.48
C LYS A 34 -9.74 -0.03 8.36
N ASP A 35 -9.07 0.41 9.43
CA ASP A 35 -8.24 1.61 9.46
C ASP A 35 -6.93 1.35 8.69
N LEU A 36 -6.64 2.18 7.68
CA LEU A 36 -5.43 2.14 6.86
C LEU A 36 -4.16 2.14 7.72
N TYR A 37 -4.07 3.00 8.73
CA TYR A 37 -2.85 3.17 9.53
C TYR A 37 -2.63 2.05 10.53
N LYS A 38 -3.65 1.23 10.78
CA LYS A 38 -3.52 0.04 11.62
C LYS A 38 -3.16 -1.18 10.81
N LEU A 39 -3.16 -1.13 9.48
CA LEU A 39 -2.88 -2.31 8.67
C LEU A 39 -1.47 -2.87 8.92
N ASN A 40 -1.38 -4.20 8.95
CA ASN A 40 -0.11 -4.89 8.99
C ASN A 40 0.56 -4.85 7.60
N VAL A 41 1.48 -3.91 7.42
CA VAL A 41 2.22 -3.68 6.18
C VAL A 41 2.89 -4.96 5.65
N GLU A 42 3.39 -5.84 6.51
CA GLU A 42 4.11 -7.06 6.09
C GLU A 42 3.26 -8.01 5.28
N LYS A 43 1.95 -8.04 5.54
CA LYS A 43 1.02 -8.93 4.86
C LYS A 43 0.33 -8.29 3.64
N ILE A 44 0.67 -7.05 3.30
CA ILE A 44 0.16 -6.35 2.10
C ILE A 44 1.06 -6.62 0.90
N THR A 45 0.44 -6.86 -0.26
CA THR A 45 1.15 -6.92 -1.55
C THR A 45 1.15 -5.54 -2.21
N ILE A 46 2.29 -5.14 -2.78
CA ILE A 46 2.41 -3.91 -3.58
C ILE A 46 2.53 -4.35 -5.02
N ASN A 47 1.57 -3.93 -5.85
CA ASN A 47 1.57 -4.21 -7.27
C ASN A 47 2.09 -3.00 -8.04
N PHE A 48 3.35 -3.08 -8.48
CA PHE A 48 4.01 -1.97 -9.16
C PHE A 48 3.57 -1.79 -10.61
N THR A 49 2.97 -2.81 -11.24
CA THR A 49 2.43 -2.68 -12.61
C THR A 49 1.01 -2.14 -12.62
N ALA A 50 0.22 -2.41 -11.57
CA ALA A 50 -1.12 -1.87 -11.38
C ALA A 50 -1.09 -0.55 -10.59
N ALA A 51 -0.51 0.50 -11.19
CA ALA A 51 -0.51 1.87 -10.62
C ALA A 51 0.01 1.97 -9.17
N LEU A 52 1.01 1.17 -8.80
CA LEU A 52 1.62 1.15 -7.45
C LEU A 52 0.62 0.84 -6.33
N GLN A 53 -0.41 0.03 -6.61
CA GLN A 53 -1.51 -0.23 -5.67
C GLN A 53 -1.13 -1.21 -4.55
N LEU A 54 -1.66 -0.94 -3.35
CA LEU A 54 -1.74 -1.91 -2.26
C LEU A 54 -2.90 -2.88 -2.54
N GLN A 55 -2.61 -4.17 -2.59
CA GLN A 55 -3.59 -5.20 -2.94
C GLN A 55 -3.82 -6.17 -1.79
N ARG A 56 -5.06 -6.19 -1.28
CA ARG A 56 -5.59 -7.20 -0.35
C ARG A 56 -7.11 -7.07 -0.23
N HIS A 57 -7.81 -8.17 0.04
CA HIS A 57 -9.23 -8.10 0.42
C HIS A 57 -9.39 -7.49 1.81
N VAL A 58 -10.38 -6.61 1.99
CA VAL A 58 -10.61 -5.88 3.26
C VAL A 58 -10.85 -6.84 4.42
N LYS A 59 -11.61 -7.93 4.22
CA LYS A 59 -11.84 -8.95 5.26
C LYS A 59 -10.54 -9.58 5.78
N ASP A 60 -9.54 -9.72 4.91
CA ASP A 60 -8.26 -10.36 5.23
C ASP A 60 -7.20 -9.35 5.70
N MET A 61 -7.53 -8.06 5.79
CA MET A 61 -6.60 -7.03 6.26
C MET A 61 -6.41 -7.14 7.77
N ASP A 62 -5.27 -7.71 8.18
CA ASP A 62 -4.84 -7.74 9.57
C ASP A 62 -4.48 -6.35 10.09
N GLN A 63 -4.79 -6.08 11.37
CA GLN A 63 -4.49 -4.81 12.02
C GLN A 63 -3.62 -4.98 13.28
N ILE A 64 -2.72 -4.03 13.50
CA ILE A 64 -1.88 -3.91 14.70
C ILE A 64 -2.39 -2.70 15.49
N GLN A 65 -3.15 -2.94 16.55
CA GLN A 65 -3.85 -1.88 17.28
C GLN A 65 -2.89 -0.85 17.93
N SER A 66 -1.72 -1.31 18.38
CA SER A 66 -0.67 -0.46 18.97
C SER A 66 0.11 0.38 17.95
N GLN A 67 -0.07 0.15 16.65
CA GLN A 67 0.68 0.87 15.60
C GLN A 67 0.23 2.33 15.47
N THR A 68 1.18 3.25 15.40
CA THR A 68 0.91 4.67 15.09
C THR A 68 0.91 4.91 13.57
N SER A 69 0.30 6.00 13.10
CA SER A 69 0.34 6.40 11.69
C SER A 69 1.77 6.59 11.17
N GLU A 70 2.64 7.21 11.98
CA GLU A 70 4.06 7.38 11.64
C GLU A 70 4.77 6.03 11.49
N GLN A 71 4.53 5.08 12.40
CA GLN A 71 5.08 3.73 12.30
C GLN A 71 4.57 3.02 11.04
N PHE A 72 3.29 3.15 10.71
CA PHE A 72 2.72 2.59 9.48
C PHE A 72 3.40 3.16 8.23
N ILE A 73 3.47 4.50 8.12
CA ILE A 73 4.05 5.19 6.96
C ILE A 73 5.52 4.78 6.80
N LYS A 74 6.28 4.75 7.90
CA LYS A 74 7.69 4.34 7.86
C LYS A 74 7.84 2.91 7.37
N LYS A 75 7.06 1.96 7.90
CA LYS A 75 7.07 0.56 7.44
C LYS A 75 6.68 0.44 5.97
N LEU A 76 5.64 1.15 5.55
CA LEU A 76 5.17 1.14 4.16
C LEU A 76 6.23 1.68 3.21
N ALA A 77 6.83 2.84 3.54
CA ALA A 77 7.90 3.43 2.74
C ALA A 77 9.12 2.51 2.64
N THR A 78 9.54 1.88 3.74
CA THR A 78 10.62 0.88 3.73
C THR A 78 10.28 -0.28 2.80
N LYS A 79 9.10 -0.89 2.95
CA LYS A 79 8.67 -2.02 2.12
C LYS A 79 8.54 -1.65 0.64
N VAL A 80 8.04 -0.45 0.33
CA VAL A 80 7.98 0.08 -1.03
C VAL A 80 9.39 0.18 -1.60
N LEU A 81 10.33 0.79 -0.88
CA LEU A 81 11.70 0.97 -1.33
C LEU A 81 12.41 -0.36 -1.57
N GLU A 82 12.25 -1.32 -0.66
CA GLU A 82 12.82 -2.67 -0.76
C GLU A 82 12.32 -3.41 -2.00
N LYS A 83 11.01 -3.32 -2.30
CA LYS A 83 10.43 -4.02 -3.46
C LYS A 83 10.58 -3.24 -4.78
N TRP A 84 10.66 -1.91 -4.73
CA TRP A 84 10.79 -1.07 -5.91
C TRP A 84 12.13 -1.26 -6.61
N LYS A 85 13.24 -1.27 -5.86
CA LYS A 85 14.59 -1.41 -6.43
C LYS A 85 14.77 -2.64 -7.35
N PRO A 86 14.43 -3.87 -6.93
CA PRO A 86 14.55 -5.03 -7.81
C PRO A 86 13.53 -4.99 -8.95
N PHE A 87 12.30 -4.49 -8.69
CA PHE A 87 11.27 -4.37 -9.71
C PHE A 87 11.68 -3.41 -10.84
N SER A 88 12.15 -2.21 -10.50
CA SER A 88 12.56 -1.20 -11.48
C SER A 88 13.76 -1.69 -12.28
N LYS A 89 14.77 -2.28 -11.64
CA LYS A 89 15.93 -2.87 -12.34
C LYS A 89 15.49 -3.93 -13.36
N LYS A 90 14.57 -4.82 -12.99
CA LYS A 90 14.03 -5.83 -13.90
C LYS A 90 13.30 -5.19 -15.07
N LYS A 91 12.41 -4.23 -14.81
CA LYS A 91 11.63 -3.54 -15.84
C LYS A 91 12.48 -2.72 -16.80
N THR A 92 13.50 -2.02 -16.27
CA THR A 92 14.47 -1.30 -17.10
C THR A 92 15.16 -2.25 -18.07
N LYS A 93 15.66 -3.40 -17.58
CA LYS A 93 16.29 -4.41 -18.45
C LYS A 93 15.34 -4.97 -19.51
N GLU A 94 14.09 -5.25 -19.14
CA GLU A 94 13.07 -5.72 -20.10
C GLU A 94 12.85 -4.70 -21.23
N TYR A 95 12.79 -3.40 -20.90
CA TYR A 95 12.64 -2.34 -21.91
C TYR A 95 13.89 -2.13 -22.74
N GLU A 96 15.08 -2.21 -22.15
CA GLU A 96 16.35 -2.16 -22.89
C GLU A 96 16.44 -3.28 -23.93
N GLN A 97 16.09 -4.52 -23.53
CA GLN A 97 16.06 -5.67 -24.45
C GLN A 97 15.04 -5.49 -25.57
N TYR A 98 13.86 -4.95 -25.25
CA TYR A 98 12.85 -4.67 -26.25
C TYR A 98 13.33 -3.63 -27.28
N VAL A 99 13.99 -2.56 -26.83
CA VAL A 99 14.56 -1.54 -27.73
C VAL A 99 15.68 -2.12 -28.59
N ALA A 100 16.58 -2.92 -28.01
CA ALA A 100 17.69 -3.53 -28.75
C ALA A 100 17.25 -4.57 -29.79
N GLY A 101 16.09 -5.21 -29.60
CA GLY A 101 15.52 -6.17 -30.56
C GLY A 101 14.66 -5.53 -31.66
N LEU A 102 14.55 -4.20 -31.71
CA LEU A 102 13.91 -3.43 -32.79
C LEU A 102 14.90 -2.99 -33.89
N GLU A 103 16.19 -3.29 -33.73
CA GLU A 103 17.25 -3.16 -34.75
C GLU A 103 17.35 -4.43 -35.60
#